data_AF-A0A101FF63-F1
#
_entry.id   AF-A0A101FF63-F1
#
_cell.length_a   1.000
_cell.length_b   1.000
_cell.length_c   1.000
_cell.angle_alpha   90.00
_cell.angle_beta   90.00
_cell.angle_gamma   90.00
#
_symmetry.space_group_name_H-M   'P 1'
#
loop_
_entity.id
_entity.type
_entity.pdbx_description
1 polymer ?
#
loop_
_entity_poly.entity_id
_entity_poly.type
_entity_poly.pdbx_seq_one_letter_code
_entity_poly.pdbx_strand_id
1 'polypeptide(L)'
;RLEQDYERARARGVNFLKYSEDLQILTTVVAATVRYKEPFLAKRVKLVTDYLVLAEDYLPAQGTAELAAALDLRLGPGGFFQEDNVHFLPIKSNREGIFFVGSCHGPVHGVDLDKEIAAVKAEVGKFAGGKVRVPALQPRVTAEKCAVCLTCYRSCPHHAIEIIHDQSLNNMYHSAARMNPLACRRCGTCAGECPGKAIQLPFYSDQEILVKVSRPPKLVAYACENSGALAAEFAKELEPGIQENLQIVPVPCSGKIDALYLLKALERGADGVLLLVCHKGNCKYVWGNERAEKRKEQVRRRLEEIGIEGDRVEIVHIAANQGNQFNDIVRSMAARIHQLGTNPGKVIK
;
A
#
# COMPACT_ATOMS: atom_id res chain seq x y z
N ARG A 1 2.34 13.21 30.54
CA ARG A 1 0.99 13.25 31.15
C ARG A 1 0.66 11.92 31.83
N LEU A 2 0.69 10.78 31.14
CA LEU A 2 0.44 9.45 31.76
C LEU A 2 1.35 9.13 32.96
N GLU A 3 2.65 9.43 32.87
CA GLU A 3 3.58 9.25 34.01
C GLU A 3 3.18 10.10 35.22
N GLN A 4 2.77 11.34 35.00
CA GLN A 4 2.31 12.22 36.07
C GLN A 4 0.97 11.75 36.67
N ASP A 5 0.08 11.19 35.85
CA ASP A 5 -1.17 10.57 36.32
C ASP A 5 -0.87 9.34 37.19
N TYR A 6 0.08 8.51 36.77
CA TYR A 6 0.59 7.36 37.52
C TYR A 6 1.20 7.77 38.87
N GLU A 7 2.10 8.76 38.88
CA GLU A 7 2.70 9.29 40.12
C GLU A 7 1.64 9.87 41.07
N ARG A 8 0.67 10.64 40.54
CA ARG A 8 -0.43 11.18 41.34
C ARG A 8 -1.33 10.09 41.94
N ALA A 9 -1.60 9.02 41.18
CA ALA A 9 -2.35 7.89 41.69
C ALA A 9 -1.59 7.20 42.84
N ARG A 10 -0.28 6.97 42.69
CA ARG A 10 0.55 6.41 43.75
C ARG A 10 0.59 7.30 45.00
N ALA A 11 0.73 8.63 44.82
CA ALA A 11 0.71 9.58 45.93
C ALA A 11 -0.62 9.59 46.70
N ARG A 12 -1.73 9.17 46.06
CA ARG A 12 -3.05 8.99 46.68
C ARG A 12 -3.25 7.60 47.28
N GLY A 13 -2.22 6.75 47.30
CA GLY A 13 -2.29 5.40 47.87
C GLY A 13 -2.78 4.30 46.92
N VAL A 14 -2.85 4.58 45.61
CA VAL A 14 -3.18 3.53 44.62
C VAL A 14 -1.99 2.58 44.46
N ASN A 15 -2.24 1.29 44.68
CA ASN A 15 -1.24 0.24 44.55
C ASN A 15 -1.29 -0.39 43.16
N PHE A 16 -0.15 -0.41 42.47
CA PHE A 16 0.02 -1.05 41.17
C PHE A 16 0.71 -2.40 41.35
N LEU A 17 -0.01 -3.49 41.08
CA LEU A 17 0.47 -4.86 41.28
C LEU A 17 0.78 -5.47 39.92
N LYS A 18 2.03 -5.92 39.72
CA LYS A 18 2.44 -6.58 38.49
C LYS A 18 2.11 -8.07 38.55
N TYR A 19 1.71 -8.63 37.42
CA TYR A 19 1.43 -10.05 37.27
C TYR A 19 2.04 -10.57 35.96
N SER A 20 2.36 -11.86 35.91
CA SER A 20 3.04 -12.51 34.78
C SER A 20 2.22 -13.62 34.10
N GLU A 21 1.10 -14.02 34.71
CA GLU A 21 0.21 -15.09 34.27
C GLU A 21 -1.23 -14.60 34.36
N ASP A 22 -2.15 -15.27 33.67
CA ASP A 22 -3.58 -14.93 33.72
C ASP A 22 -4.12 -14.87 35.15
N LEU A 23 -4.98 -13.87 35.40
CA LEU A 23 -5.64 -13.69 36.68
C LEU A 23 -6.68 -14.79 36.90
N GLN A 24 -6.60 -15.46 38.05
CA GLN A 24 -7.66 -16.37 38.47
C GLN A 24 -8.65 -15.59 39.35
N ILE A 25 -9.85 -15.38 38.81
CA ILE A 25 -10.91 -14.62 39.46
C ILE A 25 -11.97 -15.59 39.98
N LEU A 26 -12.23 -15.55 41.29
CA LEU A 26 -13.30 -16.29 41.95
C LEU A 26 -14.25 -15.29 42.59
N THR A 27 -15.49 -15.26 42.12
CA THR A 27 -16.53 -14.37 42.66
C THR A 27 -17.47 -15.14 43.58
N THR A 28 -17.87 -14.49 44.67
CA THR A 28 -18.95 -14.93 45.55
C THR A 28 -19.98 -13.80 45.64
N VAL A 29 -21.11 -14.04 46.29
CA VAL A 29 -22.15 -13.02 46.48
C VAL A 29 -21.66 -11.81 47.31
N VAL A 30 -20.59 -11.98 48.10
CA VAL A 30 -20.11 -10.99 49.07
C VAL A 30 -18.71 -10.43 48.77
N ALA A 31 -17.90 -11.12 47.96
CA ALA A 31 -16.53 -10.69 47.66
C ALA A 31 -16.00 -11.30 46.36
N ALA A 32 -15.02 -10.63 45.75
CA ALA A 32 -14.20 -11.15 44.67
C ALA A 32 -12.80 -11.49 45.18
N THR A 33 -12.30 -12.66 44.81
CA THR A 33 -10.94 -13.10 45.08
C THR A 33 -10.15 -13.16 43.79
N VAL A 34 -9.05 -12.41 43.71
CA VAL A 34 -8.11 -12.43 42.59
C VAL A 34 -6.84 -13.15 43.04
N ARG A 35 -6.44 -14.20 42.30
CA ARG A 35 -5.17 -14.89 42.50
C ARG A 35 -4.27 -14.66 41.30
N TYR A 36 -3.04 -14.24 41.55
CA TYR A 36 -2.07 -13.94 40.50
C TYR A 36 -0.65 -14.29 40.93
N LYS A 37 0.25 -14.40 39.95
CA LYS A 37 1.68 -14.60 40.18
C LYS A 37 2.44 -13.30 39.97
N GLU A 38 2.98 -12.78 41.06
CA GLU A 38 3.90 -11.65 41.03
C GLU A 38 5.29 -12.17 40.57
N PRO A 39 5.92 -11.56 39.54
CA PRO A 39 7.22 -12.00 38.99
C PRO A 39 8.36 -12.27 39.98
N PHE A 40 8.42 -11.54 41.10
CA PHE A 40 9.47 -11.55 42.11
C PHE A 40 9.09 -12.36 43.35
N LEU A 41 7.85 -12.84 43.46
CA LEU A 41 7.41 -13.68 44.57
C LEU A 41 7.32 -15.15 44.15
N ALA A 42 7.91 -16.04 44.96
CA ALA A 42 7.86 -17.47 44.73
C ALA A 42 6.44 -18.07 44.87
N LYS A 43 5.54 -17.39 45.59
CA LYS A 43 4.16 -17.84 45.84
C LYS A 43 3.16 -16.94 45.13
N ARG A 44 2.04 -17.52 44.72
CA ARG A 44 0.90 -16.76 44.20
C ARG A 44 0.29 -15.89 45.29
N VAL A 45 -0.03 -14.66 44.94
CA VAL A 45 -0.69 -13.69 45.80
C VAL A 45 -2.21 -13.92 45.71
N LYS A 46 -2.90 -13.79 46.85
CA LYS A 46 -4.36 -13.81 46.94
C LYS A 46 -4.83 -12.45 47.44
N LEU A 47 -5.62 -11.76 46.64
CA LEU A 47 -6.25 -10.49 46.99
C LEU A 47 -7.76 -10.70 47.12
N VAL A 48 -8.35 -10.27 48.23
CA VAL A 48 -9.80 -10.30 48.46
C VAL A 48 -10.28 -8.85 48.44
N THR A 49 -11.31 -8.58 47.65
CA THR A 49 -11.86 -7.25 47.46
C THR A 49 -13.38 -7.30 47.46
N ASP A 50 -14.01 -6.23 47.93
CA ASP A 50 -15.47 -6.06 47.89
C ASP A 50 -15.95 -5.80 46.45
N TYR A 51 -15.14 -5.05 45.67
CA TYR A 51 -15.43 -4.73 44.27
C TYR A 51 -14.27 -5.13 43.36
N LEU A 52 -14.61 -5.75 42.24
CA LEU A 52 -13.70 -6.00 41.13
C LEU A 52 -14.20 -5.24 39.91
N VAL A 53 -13.44 -4.24 39.49
CA VAL A 53 -13.71 -3.48 38.26
C VAL A 53 -12.82 -4.06 37.17
N LEU A 54 -13.43 -4.59 36.10
CA LEU A 54 -12.70 -5.09 34.94
C LEU A 54 -12.49 -3.93 33.97
N ALA A 55 -11.24 -3.69 33.59
CA ALA A 55 -10.94 -2.83 32.46
C ALA A 55 -11.25 -3.62 31.19
N GLU A 56 -12.31 -3.23 30.48
CA GLU A 56 -12.71 -3.85 29.22
C GLU A 56 -11.90 -3.29 28.05
N ASP A 57 -11.64 -4.14 27.06
CA ASP A 57 -11.08 -3.69 25.79
C ASP A 57 -12.17 -3.08 24.90
N TYR A 58 -11.74 -2.18 24.03
CA TYR A 58 -12.61 -1.62 23.00
C TYR A 58 -12.86 -2.65 21.90
N LEU A 59 -14.12 -2.78 21.51
CA LEU A 59 -14.52 -3.50 20.31
C LEU A 59 -15.14 -2.55 19.27
N PRO A 60 -15.03 -2.86 17.98
CA PRO A 60 -15.75 -2.14 16.94
C PRO A 60 -17.26 -2.19 17.18
N ALA A 61 -17.97 -1.15 16.76
CA ALA A 61 -19.43 -1.12 16.85
C ALA A 61 -20.06 -2.23 15.98
N GLN A 62 -21.23 -2.71 16.39
CA GLN A 62 -22.02 -3.61 15.55
C GLN A 62 -22.32 -2.93 14.20
N GLY A 63 -22.12 -3.64 13.09
CA GLY A 63 -22.28 -3.08 11.74
C GLY A 63 -20.99 -2.55 11.10
N THR A 64 -19.86 -2.47 11.83
CA THR A 64 -18.60 -1.93 11.29
C THR A 64 -18.12 -2.72 10.06
N ALA A 65 -18.18 -4.05 10.10
CA ALA A 65 -17.74 -4.89 8.98
C ALA A 65 -18.66 -4.76 7.76
N GLU A 66 -19.97 -4.69 7.98
CA GLU A 66 -20.98 -4.51 6.93
C GLU A 66 -20.83 -3.14 6.26
N LEU A 67 -20.62 -2.08 7.06
CA LEU A 67 -20.38 -0.73 6.54
C LEU A 67 -19.06 -0.66 5.77
N ALA A 68 -18.01 -1.32 6.27
CA ALA A 68 -16.73 -1.41 5.58
C ALA A 68 -16.90 -2.09 4.22
N ALA A 69 -17.63 -3.20 4.15
CA ALA A 69 -17.91 -3.89 2.89
C ALA A 69 -18.73 -3.02 1.92
N ALA A 70 -19.78 -2.35 2.42
CA ALA A 70 -20.64 -1.48 1.59
C ALA A 70 -19.87 -0.29 0.98
N LEU A 71 -18.91 0.25 1.72
CA LEU A 71 -18.10 1.40 1.29
C LEU A 71 -16.77 1.01 0.64
N ASP A 72 -16.43 -0.29 0.59
CA ASP A 72 -15.11 -0.82 0.21
C ASP A 72 -13.96 -0.17 1.01
N LEU A 73 -14.13 -0.16 2.33
CA LEU A 73 -13.14 0.32 3.29
C LEU A 73 -12.36 -0.85 3.86
N ARG A 74 -11.08 -0.61 4.11
CA ARG A 74 -10.22 -1.59 4.78
C ARG A 74 -10.28 -1.43 6.29
N LEU A 75 -10.42 -2.57 6.96
CA LEU A 75 -10.34 -2.68 8.41
C LEU A 75 -8.88 -2.88 8.85
N GLY A 76 -8.57 -2.34 10.02
CA GLY A 76 -7.29 -2.49 10.69
C GLY A 76 -7.28 -3.56 11.77
N PRO A 77 -6.24 -3.57 12.61
CA PRO A 77 -6.15 -4.44 13.77
C PRO A 77 -7.38 -4.32 14.67
N GLY A 78 -7.81 -5.44 15.25
CA GLY A 78 -9.00 -5.47 16.13
C GLY A 78 -10.33 -5.25 15.42
N GLY A 79 -10.36 -5.13 14.08
CA GLY A 79 -11.59 -4.94 13.30
C GLY A 79 -12.11 -3.50 13.26
N PHE A 80 -11.33 -2.54 13.74
CA PHE A 80 -11.63 -1.11 13.64
C PHE A 80 -11.38 -0.60 12.23
N PHE A 81 -11.86 0.60 11.94
CA PHE A 81 -11.50 1.28 10.71
C PHE A 81 -10.02 1.67 10.64
N GLN A 82 -9.57 1.72 9.40
CA GLN A 82 -8.24 1.97 8.87
C GLN A 82 -7.19 0.88 9.12
N GLU A 83 -6.68 0.34 8.01
CA GLU A 83 -5.47 -0.46 8.01
C GLU A 83 -4.24 0.34 8.48
N ASP A 84 -3.29 -0.34 9.12
CA ASP A 84 -1.99 0.23 9.44
C ASP A 84 -1.19 0.45 8.15
N ASN A 85 -1.05 1.71 7.74
CA ASN A 85 -0.29 2.10 6.57
C ASN A 85 0.47 3.41 6.81
N VAL A 86 1.78 3.39 6.58
CA VAL A 86 2.68 4.53 6.83
C VAL A 86 2.33 5.79 6.03
N HIS A 87 1.54 5.68 4.98
CA HIS A 87 1.12 6.81 4.14
C HIS A 87 -0.25 7.37 4.50
N PHE A 88 -1.04 6.69 5.33
CA PHE A 88 -2.37 7.15 5.68
C PHE A 88 -2.33 7.96 6.97
N LEU A 89 -2.91 9.16 6.90
CA LEU A 89 -3.17 9.94 8.11
C LEU A 89 -4.27 9.25 8.92
N PRO A 90 -4.26 9.31 10.27
CA PRO A 90 -5.25 8.62 11.11
C PRO A 90 -6.71 8.91 10.75
N ILE A 91 -6.98 10.08 10.17
CA ILE A 91 -8.32 10.50 9.79
C ILE A 91 -8.74 10.09 8.36
N LYS A 92 -7.87 9.44 7.58
CA LYS A 92 -8.09 9.19 6.13
C LYS A 92 -8.25 7.71 5.84
N SER A 93 -9.34 7.36 5.16
CA SER A 93 -9.50 5.99 4.67
C SER A 93 -8.69 5.72 3.38
N ASN A 94 -8.75 4.47 2.90
CA ASN A 94 -8.25 4.07 1.59
C ASN A 94 -9.01 4.72 0.40
N ARG A 95 -10.16 5.37 0.67
CA ARG A 95 -11.00 6.05 -0.31
C ARG A 95 -10.99 7.56 -0.12
N GLU A 96 -10.73 8.28 -1.21
CA GLU A 96 -10.83 9.74 -1.21
C GLU A 96 -12.23 10.22 -0.85
N GLY A 97 -12.29 11.20 0.05
CA GLY A 97 -13.55 11.79 0.52
C GLY A 97 -14.21 11.02 1.67
N ILE A 98 -13.66 9.88 2.10
CA ILE A 98 -14.13 9.16 3.29
C ILE A 98 -13.08 9.32 4.40
N PHE A 99 -13.53 9.85 5.54
CA PHE A 99 -12.70 10.19 6.68
C PHE A 99 -13.21 9.52 7.95
N PHE A 100 -12.31 9.31 8.91
CA PHE A 100 -12.61 8.76 10.23
C PHE A 100 -12.42 9.82 11.31
N VAL A 101 -13.28 9.79 12.33
CA VAL A 101 -13.22 10.67 13.51
C VAL A 101 -13.66 9.87 14.73
N GLY A 102 -12.86 9.94 15.79
CA GLY A 102 -13.16 9.30 17.07
C GLY A 102 -13.01 7.79 17.03
N SER A 103 -13.71 7.08 17.91
CA SER A 103 -13.37 5.70 18.23
C SER A 103 -13.74 4.64 17.18
N CYS A 104 -14.14 5.04 15.97
CA CYS A 104 -14.46 4.12 14.89
C CYS A 104 -13.20 3.46 14.29
N HIS A 105 -12.03 4.08 14.45
CA HIS A 105 -10.73 3.60 13.97
C HIS A 105 -9.76 3.20 15.10
N GLY A 106 -10.31 2.93 16.29
CA GLY A 106 -9.56 2.52 17.48
C GLY A 106 -9.77 3.46 18.66
N PRO A 107 -9.20 3.19 19.85
CA PRO A 107 -9.41 4.04 21.02
C PRO A 107 -8.79 5.44 20.83
N VAL A 108 -9.63 6.48 20.87
CA VAL A 108 -9.23 7.89 20.73
C VAL A 108 -9.84 8.69 21.87
N HIS A 109 -9.02 9.52 22.56
CA HIS A 109 -9.44 10.22 23.77
C HIS A 109 -9.01 11.69 23.81
N GLY A 110 -9.86 12.52 24.43
CA GLY A 110 -9.55 13.90 24.80
C GLY A 110 -8.96 14.74 23.67
N VAL A 111 -7.73 15.20 23.86
CA VAL A 111 -7.03 16.11 22.95
C VAL A 111 -6.87 15.54 21.54
N ASP A 112 -6.79 14.21 21.39
CA ASP A 112 -6.61 13.61 20.06
C ASP A 112 -7.91 13.63 19.25
N LEU A 113 -9.07 13.49 19.90
CA LEU A 113 -10.37 13.66 19.24
C LEU A 113 -10.54 15.09 18.69
N ASP A 114 -10.17 16.11 19.46
CA ASP A 114 -10.26 17.52 19.02
C ASP A 114 -9.38 17.78 17.79
N LYS A 115 -8.17 17.20 17.77
CA LYS A 115 -7.26 17.27 16.61
C LYS A 115 -7.87 16.59 15.38
N GLU A 116 -8.46 15.41 15.54
CA GLU A 116 -9.10 14.70 14.43
C GLU A 116 -10.27 15.49 13.86
N ILE A 117 -11.13 16.03 14.72
CA ILE A 117 -12.25 16.88 14.31
C ILE A 117 -11.73 18.09 13.54
N ALA A 118 -10.69 18.77 14.04
CA ALA A 118 -10.10 19.91 13.35
C ALA A 118 -9.50 19.53 11.99
N ALA A 119 -8.81 18.40 11.90
CA ALA A 119 -8.20 17.90 10.67
C ALA A 119 -9.26 17.52 9.62
N VAL A 120 -10.33 16.82 10.01
CA VAL A 120 -11.42 16.47 9.10
C VAL A 120 -12.20 17.71 8.66
N LYS A 121 -12.45 18.67 9.58
CA LYS A 121 -13.04 19.96 9.20
C LYS A 121 -12.19 20.70 8.17
N ALA A 122 -10.87 20.67 8.29
CA ALA A 122 -9.97 21.30 7.32
C ALA A 122 -10.01 20.59 5.96
N GLU A 123 -10.10 19.26 5.91
CA GLU A 123 -10.22 18.49 4.67
C GLU A 123 -11.57 18.72 3.98
N VAL A 124 -12.68 18.63 4.72
CA VAL A 124 -14.04 18.87 4.20
C VAL A 124 -14.26 20.34 3.85
N GLY A 125 -13.67 21.26 4.61
CA GLY A 125 -13.74 22.70 4.36
C GLY A 125 -13.19 23.12 2.99
N LYS A 126 -12.33 22.32 2.37
CA LYS A 126 -11.85 22.55 0.98
C LYS A 126 -12.97 22.59 -0.05
N PHE A 127 -14.12 22.00 0.26
CA PHE A 127 -15.29 21.94 -0.61
C PHE A 127 -16.29 23.08 -0.37
N ALA A 128 -16.13 23.85 0.72
CA ALA A 128 -17.10 24.87 1.12
C ALA A 128 -17.30 26.00 0.09
N GLY A 129 -16.26 26.30 -0.71
CA GLY A 129 -16.32 27.35 -1.72
C GLY A 129 -17.04 26.98 -3.02
N GLY A 130 -17.62 25.77 -3.12
CA GLY A 130 -18.34 25.28 -4.32
C GLY A 130 -17.46 25.02 -5.56
N LYS A 131 -16.17 25.40 -5.52
CA LYS A 131 -15.16 25.11 -6.53
C LYS A 131 -13.98 24.42 -5.87
N VAL A 132 -13.53 23.33 -6.48
CA VAL A 132 -12.40 22.54 -5.96
C VAL A 132 -11.30 22.49 -7.01
N ARG A 133 -10.07 22.71 -6.58
CA ARG A 133 -8.89 22.51 -7.44
C ARG A 133 -8.61 21.01 -7.53
N VAL A 134 -8.58 20.51 -8.76
CA VAL A 134 -8.22 19.12 -9.05
C VAL A 134 -6.81 19.03 -9.64
N PRO A 135 -6.11 17.89 -9.49
CA PRO A 135 -4.83 17.69 -10.16
C PRO A 135 -4.95 17.89 -11.67
N ALA A 136 -4.01 18.60 -12.28
CA ALA A 136 -3.99 18.86 -13.73
C ALA A 136 -3.60 17.62 -14.55
N LEU A 137 -2.75 16.76 -14.00
CA LEU A 137 -2.16 15.60 -14.70
C LEU A 137 -3.01 14.34 -14.53
N GLN A 138 -4.25 14.38 -14.99
CA GLN A 138 -5.16 13.23 -14.91
C GLN A 138 -4.84 12.16 -15.96
N PRO A 139 -5.10 10.87 -15.67
CA PRO A 139 -5.10 9.84 -16.69
C PRO A 139 -6.09 10.18 -17.81
N ARG A 140 -5.68 9.98 -19.06
CA ARG A 140 -6.50 10.23 -20.25
C ARG A 140 -6.96 8.92 -20.85
N VAL A 141 -8.19 8.88 -21.34
CA VAL A 141 -8.75 7.72 -22.04
C VAL A 141 -8.99 8.06 -23.49
N THR A 142 -8.41 7.29 -24.40
CA THR A 142 -8.71 7.32 -25.84
C THR A 142 -9.96 6.47 -26.07
N ALA A 143 -11.10 7.10 -26.34
CA ALA A 143 -12.40 6.44 -26.40
C ALA A 143 -12.46 5.36 -27.50
N GLU A 144 -11.81 5.60 -28.63
CA GLU A 144 -11.73 4.71 -29.80
C GLU A 144 -11.04 3.38 -29.46
N LYS A 145 -10.16 3.37 -28.45
CA LYS A 145 -9.47 2.17 -27.96
C LYS A 145 -10.21 1.49 -26.80
N CYS A 146 -11.22 2.14 -26.23
CA CYS A 146 -11.91 1.65 -25.04
C CYS A 146 -13.03 0.68 -25.43
N ALA A 147 -12.82 -0.62 -25.17
CA ALA A 147 -13.84 -1.65 -25.37
C ALA A 147 -14.86 -1.77 -24.22
N VAL A 148 -14.88 -0.82 -23.27
CA VAL A 148 -15.80 -0.80 -22.11
C VAL A 148 -15.80 -2.13 -21.31
N CYS A 149 -14.66 -2.84 -21.26
CA CYS A 149 -14.54 -4.15 -20.59
C CYS A 149 -14.64 -4.11 -19.06
N LEU A 150 -14.71 -2.92 -18.45
CA LEU A 150 -14.79 -2.68 -17.00
C LEU A 150 -13.59 -3.17 -16.17
N THR A 151 -12.50 -3.61 -16.80
CA THR A 151 -11.30 -4.06 -16.07
C THR A 151 -10.68 -2.94 -15.25
N CYS A 152 -10.62 -1.73 -15.82
CA CYS A 152 -10.15 -0.55 -15.12
C CYS A 152 -11.06 -0.20 -13.94
N TYR A 153 -12.38 -0.21 -14.14
CA TYR A 153 -13.39 0.02 -13.09
C TYR A 153 -13.19 -0.91 -11.89
N ARG A 154 -13.08 -2.22 -12.15
CA ARG A 154 -12.91 -3.27 -11.11
C ARG A 154 -11.54 -3.29 -10.44
N SER A 155 -10.51 -2.70 -11.05
CA SER A 155 -9.13 -2.74 -10.54
C SER A 155 -8.71 -1.47 -9.80
N CYS A 156 -9.48 -0.38 -9.92
CA CYS A 156 -9.13 0.89 -9.30
C CYS A 156 -9.29 0.82 -7.77
N PRO A 157 -8.20 0.93 -6.98
CA PRO A 157 -8.28 0.90 -5.51
C PRO A 157 -9.01 2.10 -4.90
N HIS A 158 -9.29 3.13 -5.69
CA HIS A 158 -9.85 4.40 -5.21
C HIS A 158 -11.28 4.63 -5.68
N HIS A 159 -11.86 3.67 -6.43
CA HIS A 159 -13.19 3.79 -7.04
C HIS A 159 -13.35 5.08 -7.86
N ALA A 160 -12.28 5.48 -8.54
CA ALA A 160 -12.20 6.73 -9.26
C ALA A 160 -12.64 6.63 -10.72
N ILE A 161 -13.26 5.53 -11.16
CA ILE A 161 -13.59 5.29 -12.57
C ILE A 161 -15.10 5.26 -12.72
N GLU A 162 -15.58 6.06 -13.66
CA GLU A 162 -16.97 6.14 -14.09
C GLU A 162 -17.04 5.66 -15.55
N ILE A 163 -18.19 5.12 -15.95
CA ILE A 163 -18.48 4.86 -17.36
C ILE A 163 -19.40 5.98 -17.84
N ILE A 164 -18.93 6.72 -18.83
CA ILE A 164 -19.72 7.76 -19.48
C ILE A 164 -20.38 7.20 -20.73
N HIS A 165 -21.56 7.71 -21.04
CA HIS A 165 -22.31 7.45 -22.26
C HIS A 165 -22.47 8.78 -23.00
N ASP A 166 -21.93 8.88 -24.21
CA ASP A 166 -21.91 10.10 -25.01
C ASP A 166 -21.89 9.75 -26.51
N GLN A 167 -22.92 10.19 -27.24
CA GLN A 167 -23.10 9.90 -28.66
C GLN A 167 -21.98 10.47 -29.55
N SER A 168 -21.24 11.47 -29.08
CA SER A 168 -20.10 12.02 -29.80
C SER A 168 -18.86 11.11 -29.78
N LEU A 169 -18.82 10.10 -28.91
CA LEU A 169 -17.71 9.17 -28.84
C LEU A 169 -17.70 8.24 -30.06
N ASN A 170 -16.60 8.27 -30.81
CA ASN A 170 -16.41 7.49 -32.02
C ASN A 170 -15.98 6.04 -31.72
N ASN A 171 -16.81 5.32 -30.96
CA ASN A 171 -16.65 3.88 -30.74
C ASN A 171 -18.01 3.17 -30.80
N MET A 172 -17.99 1.84 -30.91
CA MET A 172 -19.21 1.02 -31.07
C MET A 172 -20.23 1.19 -29.94
N TYR A 173 -19.79 1.60 -28.74
CA TYR A 173 -20.63 1.64 -27.55
C TYR A 173 -21.14 3.04 -27.21
N HIS A 174 -20.67 4.09 -27.91
CA HIS A 174 -20.83 5.49 -27.50
C HIS A 174 -20.52 5.69 -26.00
N SER A 175 -19.52 4.95 -25.50
CA SER A 175 -19.25 4.85 -24.07
C SER A 175 -17.77 4.68 -23.80
N ALA A 176 -17.27 5.26 -22.72
CA ALA A 176 -15.87 5.14 -22.33
C ALA A 176 -15.67 5.22 -20.81
N ALA A 177 -14.54 4.72 -20.34
CA ALA A 177 -14.12 4.97 -18.97
C ALA A 177 -13.68 6.43 -18.83
N ARG A 178 -14.02 7.06 -17.71
CA ARG A 178 -13.59 8.40 -17.32
C ARG A 178 -13.12 8.37 -15.88
N MET A 179 -12.02 9.07 -15.58
CA MET A 179 -11.53 9.18 -14.22
C MET A 179 -12.19 10.35 -13.51
N ASN A 180 -12.75 10.10 -12.33
CA ASN A 180 -13.18 11.14 -11.41
C ASN A 180 -11.92 11.85 -10.87
N PRO A 181 -11.76 13.16 -11.14
CA PRO A 181 -10.54 13.88 -10.84
C PRO A 181 -10.32 14.14 -9.34
N LEU A 182 -11.37 14.04 -8.52
CA LEU A 182 -11.29 14.19 -7.06
C LEU A 182 -10.89 12.88 -6.38
N ALA A 183 -11.27 11.73 -6.94
CA ALA A 183 -10.96 10.42 -6.38
C ALA A 183 -9.65 9.82 -6.92
N CYS A 184 -9.25 10.19 -8.14
CA CYS A 184 -8.09 9.59 -8.80
C CYS A 184 -6.77 10.01 -8.15
N ARG A 185 -6.06 9.05 -7.54
CA ARG A 185 -4.70 9.23 -7.00
C ARG A 185 -3.58 9.03 -8.02
N ARG A 186 -3.90 8.80 -9.31
CA ARG A 186 -2.94 8.62 -10.42
C ARG A 186 -1.92 7.49 -10.18
N CYS A 187 -2.29 6.43 -9.47
CA CYS A 187 -1.40 5.27 -9.23
C CYS A 187 -1.08 4.47 -10.50
N GLY A 188 -1.96 4.53 -11.51
CA GLY A 188 -1.73 3.91 -12.81
C GLY A 188 -2.11 2.43 -12.92
N THR A 189 -2.67 1.81 -11.88
CA THR A 189 -3.19 0.43 -11.94
C THR A 189 -4.14 0.22 -13.12
N CYS A 190 -5.09 1.13 -13.33
CA CYS A 190 -6.03 1.04 -14.44
C CYS A 190 -5.36 1.03 -15.82
N ALA A 191 -4.25 1.76 -15.99
CA ALA A 191 -3.49 1.78 -17.23
C ALA A 191 -2.69 0.49 -17.43
N GLY A 192 -2.05 -0.02 -16.37
CA GLY A 192 -1.33 -1.31 -16.42
C GLY A 192 -2.25 -2.52 -16.64
N GLU A 193 -3.54 -2.41 -16.29
CA GLU A 193 -4.54 -3.46 -16.52
C GLU A 193 -5.32 -3.29 -17.82
N CYS A 194 -5.20 -2.15 -18.52
CA CYS A 194 -6.00 -1.89 -19.71
C CYS A 194 -5.53 -2.77 -20.89
N PRO A 195 -6.35 -3.70 -21.40
CA PRO A 195 -5.94 -4.56 -22.51
C PRO A 195 -5.78 -3.77 -23.81
N GLY A 196 -6.68 -2.81 -24.07
CA GLY A 196 -6.64 -1.96 -25.27
C GLY A 196 -5.64 -0.80 -25.19
N LYS A 197 -4.87 -0.66 -24.10
CA LYS A 197 -3.97 0.48 -23.84
C LYS A 197 -4.63 1.85 -24.06
N ALA A 198 -5.93 1.92 -23.79
CA ALA A 198 -6.74 3.12 -23.97
C ALA A 198 -6.44 4.19 -22.91
N ILE A 199 -5.91 3.79 -21.75
CA ILE A 199 -5.66 4.68 -20.61
C ILE A 199 -4.17 5.02 -20.56
N GLN A 200 -3.85 6.31 -20.65
CA GLN A 200 -2.47 6.80 -20.58
C GLN A 200 -2.32 7.82 -19.45
N LEU A 201 -1.22 7.73 -18.69
CA LEU A 201 -0.88 8.70 -17.67
C LEU A 201 0.11 9.71 -18.27
N PRO A 202 -0.15 11.03 -18.23
CA PRO A 202 0.87 12.02 -18.63
C PRO A 202 2.20 11.78 -17.89
N PHE A 203 3.34 11.90 -18.56
CA PHE A 203 4.70 11.61 -18.04
C PHE A 203 5.00 10.15 -17.65
N TYR A 204 4.00 9.26 -17.73
CA TYR A 204 4.13 7.81 -17.51
C TYR A 204 3.30 7.03 -18.53
N SER A 205 3.21 7.54 -19.76
CA SER A 205 2.58 6.82 -20.85
C SER A 205 3.40 5.58 -21.17
N ASP A 206 2.76 4.59 -21.78
CA ASP A 206 3.44 3.36 -22.16
C ASP A 206 4.64 3.65 -23.07
N GLN A 207 4.50 4.61 -23.98
CA GLN A 207 5.58 5.02 -24.87
C GLN A 207 6.74 5.67 -24.12
N GLU A 208 6.48 6.60 -23.19
CA GLU A 208 7.54 7.24 -22.38
C GLU A 208 8.31 6.22 -21.53
N ILE A 209 7.59 5.27 -20.91
CA ILE A 209 8.22 4.19 -20.12
C ILE A 209 9.05 3.28 -21.02
N LEU A 210 8.50 2.87 -22.17
CA LEU A 210 9.20 1.98 -23.09
C LEU A 210 10.43 2.66 -23.71
N VAL A 211 10.39 3.93 -24.11
CA VAL A 211 11.54 4.60 -24.75
C VAL A 211 12.75 4.65 -23.83
N LYS A 212 12.55 4.73 -22.50
CA LYS A 212 13.64 4.66 -21.51
C LYS A 212 14.46 3.37 -21.69
N VAL A 213 13.83 2.25 -22.04
CA VAL A 213 14.45 0.92 -22.12
C VAL A 213 14.81 0.54 -23.56
N SER A 214 15.33 1.46 -24.38
CA SER A 214 15.59 1.19 -25.81
C SER A 214 16.83 0.33 -26.05
N ARG A 215 17.91 0.57 -25.30
CA ARG A 215 19.15 -0.22 -25.27
C ARG A 215 19.60 -0.37 -23.81
N PRO A 216 18.92 -1.20 -23.03
CA PRO A 216 19.20 -1.30 -21.61
C PRO A 216 20.59 -1.91 -21.33
N PRO A 217 21.19 -1.61 -20.17
CA PRO A 217 22.30 -2.39 -19.64
C PRO A 217 21.80 -3.80 -19.24
N LYS A 218 22.64 -4.59 -18.57
CA LYS A 218 22.29 -5.97 -18.19
C LYS A 218 21.02 -6.06 -17.34
N LEU A 219 20.73 -5.06 -16.49
CA LEU A 219 19.57 -5.06 -15.62
C LEU A 219 18.68 -3.82 -15.85
N VAL A 220 17.37 -4.02 -15.74
CA VAL A 220 16.37 -2.93 -15.74
C VAL A 220 15.52 -3.05 -14.49
N ALA A 221 15.36 -1.99 -13.71
CA ALA A 221 14.43 -1.97 -12.58
C ALA A 221 13.29 -0.99 -12.81
N TYR A 222 12.05 -1.47 -12.81
CA TYR A 222 10.87 -0.62 -12.70
C TYR A 222 10.61 -0.31 -11.23
N ALA A 223 10.76 0.95 -10.84
CA ALA A 223 10.82 1.35 -9.44
C ALA A 223 9.62 2.23 -9.05
N CYS A 224 8.89 1.83 -8.01
CA CYS A 224 7.83 2.64 -7.42
C CYS A 224 8.41 3.94 -6.84
N GLU A 225 7.89 5.09 -7.26
CA GLU A 225 8.32 6.42 -6.74
C GLU A 225 8.07 6.62 -5.26
N ASN A 226 7.20 5.82 -4.65
CA ASN A 226 6.90 5.89 -3.22
C ASN A 226 7.76 4.94 -2.38
N SER A 227 8.65 4.16 -3.01
CA SER A 227 9.59 3.31 -2.28
C SER A 227 10.87 3.04 -3.08
N GLY A 228 10.83 2.11 -4.04
CA GLY A 228 12.01 1.58 -4.73
C GLY A 228 12.86 2.63 -5.43
N ALA A 229 12.27 3.70 -5.97
CA ALA A 229 13.02 4.78 -6.60
C ALA A 229 13.82 5.58 -5.55
N LEU A 230 13.21 5.90 -4.41
CA LEU A 230 13.87 6.60 -3.30
C LEU A 230 14.96 5.74 -2.67
N ALA A 231 14.72 4.42 -2.55
CA ALA A 231 15.73 3.48 -2.10
C ALA A 231 16.94 3.42 -3.07
N ALA A 232 16.68 3.51 -4.37
CA ALA A 232 17.72 3.57 -5.39
C ALA A 232 18.53 4.88 -5.32
N GLU A 233 17.87 6.01 -5.05
CA GLU A 233 18.56 7.29 -4.85
C GLU A 233 19.48 7.23 -3.62
N PHE A 234 18.96 6.73 -2.49
CA PHE A 234 19.77 6.58 -1.28
C PHE A 234 20.93 5.59 -1.46
N ALA A 235 20.68 4.47 -2.14
CA ALA A 235 21.70 3.48 -2.48
C ALA A 235 22.87 4.07 -3.29
N LYS A 236 22.57 4.98 -4.22
CA LYS A 236 23.58 5.65 -5.04
C LYS A 236 24.51 6.56 -4.22
N GLU A 237 23.99 7.17 -3.15
CA GLU A 237 24.81 7.96 -2.22
C GLU A 237 25.75 7.07 -1.39
N LEU A 238 25.28 5.88 -1.01
CA LEU A 238 26.07 4.90 -0.25
C LEU A 238 27.15 4.23 -1.11
N GLU A 239 26.82 3.88 -2.36
CA GLU A 239 27.72 3.20 -3.29
C GLU A 239 27.47 3.68 -4.74
N PRO A 240 28.19 4.71 -5.23
CA PRO A 240 27.93 5.32 -6.54
C PRO A 240 27.99 4.36 -7.75
N GLY A 241 28.80 3.30 -7.67
CA GLY A 241 29.02 2.34 -8.76
C GLY A 241 27.97 1.22 -8.84
N ILE A 242 27.10 1.05 -7.83
CA ILE A 242 26.17 -0.09 -7.77
C ILE A 242 25.17 -0.12 -8.93
N GLN A 243 24.94 1.03 -9.58
CA GLN A 243 23.95 1.18 -10.66
C GLN A 243 24.56 1.27 -12.06
N GLU A 244 25.88 1.09 -12.24
CA GLU A 244 26.53 1.20 -13.56
C GLU A 244 25.93 0.25 -14.61
N ASN A 245 25.53 -0.95 -14.21
CA ASN A 245 24.89 -1.96 -15.06
C ASN A 245 23.38 -2.12 -14.80
N LEU A 246 22.76 -1.14 -14.14
CA LEU A 246 21.34 -1.16 -13.78
C LEU A 246 20.66 0.13 -14.21
N GLN A 247 19.63 0.00 -15.04
CA GLN A 247 18.79 1.14 -15.40
C GLN A 247 17.55 1.22 -14.51
N ILE A 248 17.40 2.32 -13.77
CA ILE A 248 16.18 2.62 -13.01
C ILE A 248 15.14 3.31 -13.90
N VAL A 249 13.94 2.75 -13.95
CA VAL A 249 12.78 3.30 -14.65
C VAL A 249 11.68 3.61 -13.63
N PRO A 250 11.54 4.88 -13.20
CA PRO A 250 10.54 5.23 -12.22
C PRO A 250 9.12 5.11 -12.80
N VAL A 251 8.20 4.64 -11.97
CA VAL A 251 6.76 4.55 -12.21
C VAL A 251 6.01 5.12 -11.00
N PRO A 252 4.82 5.74 -11.18
CA PRO A 252 4.12 6.42 -10.09
C PRO A 252 3.74 5.43 -8.99
N CYS A 253 3.46 4.18 -9.37
CA CYS A 253 3.28 3.04 -8.49
C CYS A 253 3.66 1.78 -9.26
N SER A 254 4.04 0.74 -8.54
CA SER A 254 4.19 -0.61 -9.11
C SER A 254 2.92 -1.12 -9.80
N GLY A 255 1.73 -0.63 -9.42
CA GLY A 255 0.47 -0.97 -10.08
C GLY A 255 0.45 -0.62 -11.57
N LYS A 256 1.19 0.42 -11.98
CA LYS A 256 1.34 0.86 -13.38
C LYS A 256 2.22 -0.07 -14.22
N ILE A 257 3.07 -0.90 -13.59
CA ILE A 257 4.02 -1.76 -14.31
C ILE A 257 3.23 -2.74 -15.16
N ASP A 258 3.36 -2.65 -16.47
CA ASP A 258 2.67 -3.51 -17.42
C ASP A 258 3.47 -4.78 -17.71
N ALA A 259 2.79 -5.89 -18.04
CA ALA A 259 3.46 -7.12 -18.45
C ALA A 259 4.31 -6.87 -19.70
N LEU A 260 3.83 -6.01 -20.60
CA LEU A 260 4.57 -5.61 -21.81
C LEU A 260 5.89 -4.93 -21.48
N TYR A 261 6.01 -4.21 -20.37
CA TYR A 261 7.26 -3.55 -19.99
C TYR A 261 8.34 -4.58 -19.66
N LEU A 262 7.98 -5.58 -18.85
CA LEU A 262 8.87 -6.64 -18.42
C LEU A 262 9.37 -7.45 -19.64
N LEU A 263 8.44 -7.81 -20.53
CA LEU A 263 8.76 -8.54 -21.76
C LEU A 263 9.61 -7.69 -22.72
N LYS A 264 9.27 -6.41 -22.92
CA LYS A 264 10.02 -5.53 -23.84
C LYS A 264 11.43 -5.23 -23.34
N ALA A 265 11.63 -5.15 -22.03
CA ALA A 265 12.97 -5.00 -21.44
C ALA A 265 13.87 -6.19 -21.79
N LEU A 266 13.36 -7.42 -21.63
CA LEU A 266 14.06 -8.63 -22.03
C LEU A 266 14.29 -8.68 -23.56
N GLU A 267 13.25 -8.45 -24.37
CA GLU A 267 13.36 -8.47 -25.84
C GLU A 267 14.46 -7.53 -26.37
N ARG A 268 14.62 -6.36 -25.71
CA ARG A 268 15.62 -5.35 -26.07
C ARG A 268 17.01 -5.61 -25.49
N GLY A 269 17.19 -6.72 -24.79
CA GLY A 269 18.49 -7.24 -24.41
C GLY A 269 18.91 -7.01 -22.97
N ALA A 270 17.98 -6.65 -22.06
CA ALA A 270 18.23 -6.83 -20.64
C ALA A 270 18.36 -8.34 -20.34
N ASP A 271 19.31 -8.69 -19.49
CA ASP A 271 19.49 -10.06 -19.04
C ASP A 271 18.59 -10.38 -17.84
N GLY A 272 18.16 -9.35 -17.09
CA GLY A 272 17.21 -9.45 -15.98
C GLY A 272 16.42 -8.17 -15.72
N VAL A 273 15.24 -8.32 -15.11
CA VAL A 273 14.30 -7.24 -14.81
C VAL A 273 13.88 -7.30 -13.34
N LEU A 274 13.97 -6.17 -12.65
CA LEU A 274 13.53 -5.99 -11.27
C LEU A 274 12.25 -5.14 -11.21
N LEU A 275 11.37 -5.48 -10.27
CA LEU A 275 10.26 -4.63 -9.84
C LEU A 275 10.52 -4.24 -8.38
N LEU A 276 10.79 -2.96 -8.12
CA LEU A 276 11.08 -2.46 -6.78
C LEU A 276 9.84 -1.79 -6.21
N VAL A 277 9.21 -2.44 -5.23
CA VAL A 277 7.84 -2.12 -4.78
C VAL A 277 7.76 -1.90 -3.27
N CYS A 278 6.67 -1.30 -2.77
CA CYS A 278 6.43 -1.12 -1.34
C CYS A 278 6.28 -2.47 -0.64
N HIS A 279 6.63 -2.55 0.65
CA HIS A 279 6.28 -3.69 1.51
C HIS A 279 4.79 -3.99 1.50
N LYS A 280 4.43 -5.27 1.69
CA LYS A 280 3.03 -5.70 1.83
C LYS A 280 2.35 -4.93 2.96
N GLY A 281 1.09 -4.56 2.77
CA GLY A 281 0.35 -3.67 3.69
C GLY A 281 0.71 -2.17 3.60
N ASN A 282 1.88 -1.82 3.03
CA ASN A 282 2.39 -0.45 3.01
C ASN A 282 2.32 0.22 1.62
N CYS A 283 1.46 -0.26 0.73
CA CYS A 283 1.27 0.41 -0.55
C CYS A 283 0.57 1.76 -0.33
N LYS A 284 1.17 2.86 -0.78
CA LYS A 284 0.54 4.19 -0.75
C LYS A 284 -0.83 4.23 -1.45
N TYR A 285 -1.02 3.35 -2.43
CA TYR A 285 -2.25 3.27 -3.23
C TYR A 285 -2.96 1.93 -3.04
N VAL A 286 -2.98 1.44 -1.79
CA VAL A 286 -3.76 0.30 -1.31
C VAL A 286 -3.17 -1.07 -1.71
N TRP A 287 -3.13 -1.42 -3.01
CA TRP A 287 -2.70 -2.77 -3.45
C TRP A 287 -1.92 -2.78 -4.78
N GLY A 288 -1.27 -1.67 -5.14
CA GLY A 288 -0.49 -1.60 -6.38
C GLY A 288 0.70 -2.57 -6.44
N ASN A 289 1.30 -2.90 -5.29
CA ASN A 289 2.35 -3.91 -5.15
C ASN A 289 1.82 -5.33 -5.34
N GLU A 290 0.70 -5.67 -4.70
CA GLU A 290 0.07 -6.99 -4.84
C GLU A 290 -0.37 -7.28 -6.30
N ARG A 291 -0.84 -6.25 -7.01
CA ARG A 291 -1.15 -6.35 -8.45
C ARG A 291 0.10 -6.61 -9.29
N ALA A 292 1.21 -5.95 -8.96
CA ALA A 292 2.49 -6.16 -9.62
C ALA A 292 3.03 -7.59 -9.38
N GLU A 293 2.88 -8.14 -8.17
CA GLU A 293 3.24 -9.53 -7.85
C GLU A 293 2.48 -10.53 -8.75
N LYS A 294 1.16 -10.40 -8.84
CA LYS A 294 0.32 -11.28 -9.69
C LYS A 294 0.74 -11.20 -11.16
N ARG A 295 1.09 -10.00 -11.62
CA ARG A 295 1.54 -9.76 -13.00
C ARG A 295 2.94 -10.31 -13.26
N LYS A 296 3.88 -10.16 -12.32
CA LYS A 296 5.20 -10.78 -12.37
C LYS A 296 5.08 -12.29 -12.49
N GLU A 297 4.21 -12.91 -11.68
CA GLU A 297 3.96 -14.35 -11.74
C GLU A 297 3.37 -14.79 -13.09
N GLN A 298 2.44 -14.00 -13.65
CA GLN A 298 1.93 -14.27 -15.00
C GLN A 298 3.03 -14.20 -16.07
N VAL A 299 3.93 -13.22 -15.98
CA VAL A 299 5.07 -13.09 -16.91
C VAL A 299 6.04 -14.25 -16.74
N ARG A 300 6.36 -14.63 -15.49
CA ARG A 300 7.23 -15.76 -15.17
C ARG A 300 6.77 -17.04 -15.87
N ARG A 301 5.48 -17.40 -15.71
CA ARG A 301 4.90 -18.59 -16.35
C ARG A 301 5.00 -18.54 -17.88
N ARG A 302 4.71 -17.38 -18.48
CA ARG A 302 4.80 -17.20 -19.93
C ARG A 302 6.22 -17.32 -20.46
N LEU A 303 7.22 -16.87 -19.71
CA LEU A 303 8.63 -17.03 -20.07
C LEU A 303 9.00 -18.52 -20.07
N GLU A 304 8.61 -19.25 -19.04
CA GLU A 304 8.87 -20.69 -18.91
C GLU A 304 8.21 -21.49 -20.04
N GLU A 305 6.98 -21.13 -20.43
CA GLU A 305 6.26 -21.74 -21.57
C GLU A 305 7.02 -21.61 -22.91
N ILE A 306 7.82 -20.55 -23.09
CA ILE A 306 8.61 -20.32 -24.30
C ILE A 306 10.09 -20.69 -24.13
N GLY A 307 10.46 -21.36 -23.03
CA GLY A 307 11.82 -21.82 -22.77
C GLY A 307 12.79 -20.73 -22.31
N ILE A 308 12.29 -19.60 -21.78
CA ILE A 308 13.10 -18.57 -21.13
C ILE A 308 12.96 -18.70 -19.62
N GLU A 309 14.07 -18.57 -18.89
CA GLU A 309 14.06 -18.73 -17.43
C GLU A 309 13.24 -17.63 -16.75
N GLY A 310 12.17 -18.03 -16.04
CA GLY A 310 11.29 -17.11 -15.35
C GLY A 310 11.98 -16.28 -14.26
N ASP A 311 13.06 -16.80 -13.69
CA ASP A 311 13.89 -16.16 -12.65
C ASP A 311 14.64 -14.90 -13.14
N ARG A 312 14.58 -14.60 -14.44
CA ARG A 312 15.06 -13.34 -15.02
C ARG A 312 14.20 -12.15 -14.63
N VAL A 313 12.98 -12.35 -14.12
CA VAL A 313 12.10 -11.28 -13.64
C VAL A 313 11.88 -11.46 -12.15
N GLU A 314 12.27 -10.48 -11.34
CA GLU A 314 12.12 -10.55 -9.89
C GLU A 314 11.36 -9.35 -9.33
N ILE A 315 10.54 -9.58 -8.30
CA ILE A 315 9.88 -8.51 -7.55
C ILE A 315 10.48 -8.45 -6.15
N VAL A 316 10.80 -7.24 -5.70
CA VAL A 316 11.46 -7.03 -4.41
C VAL A 316 10.75 -5.93 -3.64
N HIS A 317 10.42 -6.25 -2.40
CA HIS A 317 9.80 -5.31 -1.46
C HIS A 317 10.89 -4.54 -0.72
N ILE A 318 10.82 -3.22 -0.83
CA ILE A 318 11.81 -2.32 -0.26
C ILE A 318 11.15 -1.01 0.18
N ALA A 319 11.58 -0.47 1.32
CA ALA A 319 11.19 0.83 1.83
C ALA A 319 12.17 1.92 1.35
N ALA A 320 11.72 3.18 1.36
CA ALA A 320 12.50 4.31 0.85
C ALA A 320 13.88 4.49 1.52
N ASN A 321 14.03 4.08 2.77
CA ASN A 321 15.27 4.21 3.56
C ASN A 321 16.17 2.97 3.54
N GLN A 322 15.90 1.98 2.69
CA GLN A 322 16.64 0.71 2.66
C GLN A 322 17.75 0.68 1.59
N GLY A 323 18.63 1.68 1.59
CA GLY A 323 19.71 1.82 0.59
C GLY A 323 20.74 0.67 0.62
N ASN A 324 21.15 0.20 1.81
CA ASN A 324 22.05 -0.95 1.92
C ASN A 324 21.41 -2.23 1.37
N GLN A 325 20.15 -2.49 1.74
CA GLN A 325 19.43 -3.66 1.22
C GLN A 325 19.24 -3.59 -0.29
N PHE A 326 19.02 -2.39 -0.85
CA PHE A 326 18.99 -2.20 -2.30
C PHE A 326 20.30 -2.70 -2.95
N ASN A 327 21.47 -2.34 -2.41
CA ASN A 327 22.76 -2.79 -2.95
C ASN A 327 22.88 -4.31 -2.95
N ASP A 328 22.48 -4.96 -1.85
CA ASP A 328 22.47 -6.43 -1.73
C ASP A 328 21.55 -7.08 -2.77
N ILE A 329 20.36 -6.49 -3.01
CA ILE A 329 19.40 -6.96 -4.01
C ILE A 329 19.99 -6.88 -5.41
N VAL A 330 20.64 -5.77 -5.77
CA VAL A 330 21.25 -5.60 -7.10
C VAL A 330 22.38 -6.60 -7.31
N ARG A 331 23.25 -6.81 -6.31
CA ARG A 331 24.33 -7.81 -6.37
C ARG A 331 23.79 -9.23 -6.52
N SER A 332 22.77 -9.57 -5.74
CA SER A 332 22.09 -10.86 -5.79
C SER A 332 21.50 -11.13 -7.19
N MET A 333 20.82 -10.13 -7.76
CA MET A 333 20.25 -10.23 -9.10
C MET A 333 21.35 -10.34 -10.18
N ALA A 334 22.42 -9.54 -10.09
CA ALA A 334 23.53 -9.61 -11.03
C ALA A 334 24.22 -10.98 -11.01
N ALA A 335 24.43 -11.55 -9.82
CA ALA A 335 25.01 -12.89 -9.66
C ALA A 335 24.10 -13.97 -10.26
N ARG A 336 22.78 -13.91 -10.00
CA ARG A 336 21.80 -14.84 -10.57
C ARG A 336 21.82 -14.80 -12.09
N ILE A 337 21.75 -13.60 -12.67
CA ILE A 337 21.74 -13.43 -14.12
C ILE A 337 23.07 -13.86 -14.74
N HIS A 338 24.20 -13.69 -14.05
CA HIS A 338 25.48 -14.22 -14.51
C HIS A 338 25.48 -15.75 -14.62
N GLN A 339 24.85 -16.45 -13.66
CA GLN A 339 24.70 -17.91 -13.69
C GLN A 339 23.76 -18.38 -14.81
N LEU A 340 22.67 -17.65 -15.07
CA LEU A 340 21.73 -17.95 -16.15
C LEU A 340 22.29 -17.59 -17.54
N GLY A 341 23.41 -16.87 -17.61
CA GLY A 341 23.98 -16.40 -18.86
C GLY A 341 23.13 -15.33 -19.57
N THR A 342 23.58 -14.97 -20.77
CA THR A 342 22.92 -13.93 -21.58
C THR A 342 21.51 -14.34 -21.95
N ASN A 343 20.59 -13.38 -21.94
CA ASN A 343 19.18 -13.63 -22.25
C ASN A 343 19.00 -14.21 -23.68
N PRO A 344 18.47 -15.45 -23.81
CA PRO A 344 18.29 -16.12 -25.10
C PRO A 344 17.19 -15.48 -25.96
N GLY A 345 16.26 -14.74 -25.35
CA GLY A 345 15.19 -14.02 -26.03
C GLY A 345 15.58 -12.64 -26.57
N LYS A 346 16.87 -12.27 -26.51
CA LYS A 346 17.35 -10.99 -27.05
C LYS A 346 17.26 -11.01 -28.58
N VAL A 347 16.41 -10.14 -29.14
CA VAL A 347 16.39 -9.92 -30.59
C VAL A 347 17.60 -9.05 -30.93
N ILE A 348 18.67 -9.68 -31.41
CA ILE A 348 19.81 -8.96 -32.00
C ILE A 348 19.29 -8.39 -33.33
N LYS A 349 19.02 -7.08 -33.35
CA LYS A 349 18.73 -6.34 -34.59
C LYS A 349 20.00 -5.78 -35.19
#